data_AF-A0A3D1F1K3-F1
#
_entry.id   AF-A0A3D1F1K3-F1
#
_cell.length_a   1.000
_cell.length_b   1.000
_cell.length_c   1.000
_cell.angle_alpha   90.00
_cell.angle_beta   90.00
_cell.angle_gamma   90.00
#
_symmetry.space_group_name_H-M   'P 1'
#
loop_
_entity.id
_entity.type
_entity.pdbx_description
1 polymer ?
#
loop_
_entity_poly.entity_id
_entity_poly.type
_entity_poly.pdbx_seq_one_letter_code
_entity_poly.pdbx_strand_id
1 'polypeptide(L)'
;MSTSHKNKAFTLIELLVVISIISLLISILLPALGAARQAAQSTKCLANLKQVGMMHVMYDGDNKSLPLGSEYNTSLNKQWKSWNWRYYTMGYTQSYGIYDCPSIDNATGMQQLLGDTDAYASESGSQWSRWMYVEYGVAVNNIFGSYRYSTTGGGGSSAPYTSSSHPARLADLNNASKIYSTMDTTAFNASTPRGNYTVTDWRAAPTANGEIIPGARHASAVNVVWADSHASSQKVGDVTDPYNTGMSSNAVTVDGWNYWNRYN
;
A
#
# COMPACT_ATOMS: atom_id res chain seq x y z
N MET A 1 -52.45 52.61 10.09
CA MET A 1 -51.21 53.12 10.73
C MET A 1 -50.03 52.39 10.08
N SER A 2 -49.20 53.10 9.31
CA SER A 2 -48.02 52.54 8.64
C SER A 2 -46.79 52.86 9.50
N THR A 3 -46.18 51.84 10.09
CA THR A 3 -44.96 51.99 10.89
C THR A 3 -43.77 52.15 9.95
N SER A 4 -43.20 53.35 9.90
CA SER A 4 -41.97 53.65 9.15
C SER A 4 -40.81 52.80 9.69
N HIS A 5 -40.38 51.82 8.91
CA HIS A 5 -39.18 51.05 9.20
C HIS A 5 -37.95 51.95 8.98
N LYS A 6 -37.34 52.39 10.10
CA LYS A 6 -36.02 53.00 10.08
C LYS A 6 -34.99 51.94 9.65
N ASN A 7 -34.64 51.95 8.37
CA ASN A 7 -33.52 51.17 7.86
C ASN A 7 -32.24 51.70 8.51
N LYS A 8 -31.65 50.92 9.42
CA LYS A 8 -30.33 51.22 9.99
C LYS A 8 -29.30 51.02 8.88
N ALA A 9 -28.71 52.10 8.39
CA ALA A 9 -27.59 52.04 7.47
C ALA A 9 -26.34 51.54 8.23
N PHE A 10 -25.76 50.44 7.76
CA PHE A 10 -24.51 49.90 8.29
C PHE A 10 -23.36 50.86 8.00
N THR A 11 -22.52 51.14 8.99
CA THR A 11 -21.32 51.95 8.76
C THR A 11 -20.21 51.10 8.15
N LEU A 12 -19.38 51.72 7.30
CA LEU A 12 -18.24 51.05 6.67
C LEU A 12 -17.26 50.48 7.73
N ILE A 13 -17.14 51.16 8.87
CA ILE A 13 -16.30 50.73 10.00
C ILE A 13 -16.84 49.46 10.64
N GLU A 14 -18.15 49.36 10.89
CA GLU A 14 -18.76 48.14 11.46
C GLU A 14 -18.52 46.93 10.56
N LEU A 15 -18.66 47.09 9.24
CA LEU A 15 -18.36 46.01 8.30
C LEU A 15 -16.87 45.63 8.34
N LEU A 16 -15.97 46.64 8.40
CA LEU A 16 -14.53 46.44 8.38
C LEU A 16 -14.00 45.71 9.63
N VAL A 17 -14.53 46.04 10.81
CA VAL A 17 -14.17 45.37 12.07
C VAL A 17 -14.65 43.91 12.08
N VAL A 18 -15.82 43.63 11.50
CA VAL A 18 -16.33 42.25 11.45
C VAL A 18 -15.47 41.38 10.55
N ILE A 19 -15.14 41.85 9.34
CA ILE A 19 -14.27 41.08 8.45
C ILE A 19 -12.86 40.92 9.00
N SER A 20 -12.34 41.88 9.78
CA SER A 20 -11.02 41.78 10.39
C SER A 20 -10.98 40.75 11.52
N ILE A 21 -12.04 40.64 12.31
CA ILE A 21 -12.16 39.59 13.33
C ILE A 21 -12.33 38.22 12.67
N ILE A 22 -13.17 38.11 11.63
CA ILE A 22 -13.36 36.84 10.90
C ILE A 22 -12.04 36.38 10.26
N SER A 23 -11.29 37.29 9.62
CA SER A 23 -10.02 36.95 8.99
C SER A 23 -8.96 36.51 10.02
N LEU A 24 -8.91 37.16 11.18
CA LEU A 24 -8.06 36.74 12.31
C LEU A 24 -8.41 35.32 12.76
N LEU A 25 -9.69 35.02 12.99
CA LEU A 25 -10.14 33.70 13.43
C LEU A 25 -9.82 32.61 12.39
N ILE A 26 -10.07 32.87 11.11
CA ILE A 26 -9.77 31.94 10.02
C ILE A 26 -8.25 31.68 9.93
N SER A 27 -7.42 32.70 10.13
CA SER A 27 -5.95 32.54 10.07
C SER A 27 -5.40 31.55 11.09
N ILE A 28 -6.06 31.41 12.25
CA ILE A 28 -5.68 30.45 13.29
C ILE A 28 -6.30 29.07 13.03
N LEU A 29 -7.49 29.01 12.43
CA LEU A 29 -8.22 27.76 12.19
C LEU A 29 -7.68 26.96 11.00
N LEU A 30 -7.24 27.62 9.92
CA LEU A 30 -6.79 26.94 8.70
C LEU A 30 -5.59 26.00 8.92
N PRO A 31 -4.51 26.40 9.62
CA PRO A 31 -3.39 25.51 9.90
C PRO A 31 -3.80 24.29 10.74
N ALA A 32 -4.64 24.50 11.75
CA ALA A 32 -5.13 23.43 12.63
C ALA A 32 -5.98 22.41 11.86
N LEU A 33 -6.86 22.88 10.96
CA LEU A 33 -7.67 22.02 10.11
C LEU A 33 -6.82 21.18 9.14
N GLY A 34 -5.76 21.77 8.59
CA GLY A 34 -4.80 21.06 7.74
C GLY A 34 -4.14 19.88 8.46
N ALA A 35 -3.64 20.11 9.68
CA ALA A 35 -3.04 19.05 10.50
C ALA A 35 -4.06 17.96 10.88
N ALA A 36 -5.28 18.35 11.27
CA ALA A 36 -6.35 17.40 11.60
C ALA A 36 -6.72 16.51 10.41
N ARG A 37 -6.79 17.09 9.20
CA ARG A 37 -7.06 16.33 7.96
C ARG A 37 -5.95 15.32 7.66
N GLN A 38 -4.69 15.71 7.79
CA GLN A 38 -3.56 14.80 7.58
C GLN A 38 -3.56 13.64 8.58
N ALA A 39 -3.85 13.92 9.85
CA ALA A 39 -3.99 12.88 10.88
C ALA A 39 -5.13 11.90 10.54
N ALA A 40 -6.29 12.41 10.13
CA ALA A 40 -7.42 11.58 9.73
C ALA A 40 -7.11 10.70 8.50
N GLN A 41 -6.41 11.25 7.51
CA GLN A 41 -5.94 10.48 6.33
C GLN A 41 -4.96 9.37 6.73
N SER A 42 -4.02 9.66 7.64
CA SER A 42 -3.09 8.66 8.18
C SER A 42 -3.81 7.53 8.92
N THR A 43 -4.77 7.86 9.79
CA THR A 43 -5.58 6.85 10.49
C THR A 43 -6.37 5.98 9.51
N LYS A 44 -6.97 6.59 8.48
CA LYS A 44 -7.70 5.83 7.44
C LYS A 44 -6.78 4.91 6.64
N CYS A 45 -5.58 5.37 6.28
CA CYS A 45 -4.58 4.55 5.62
C CYS A 45 -4.19 3.33 6.47
N LEU A 46 -3.92 3.54 7.76
CA LEU A 46 -3.59 2.46 8.69
C LEU A 46 -4.74 1.45 8.84
N ALA A 47 -5.98 1.93 8.86
CA ALA A 47 -7.17 1.07 8.91
C ALA A 47 -7.37 0.25 7.63
N ASN A 48 -7.09 0.83 6.46
CA ASN A 48 -7.07 0.11 5.19
C ASN A 48 -6.00 -0.99 5.19
N LEU A 49 -4.78 -0.68 5.63
CA LEU A 49 -3.70 -1.65 5.78
C LEU A 49 -4.11 -2.79 6.72
N LYS A 50 -4.72 -2.47 7.87
CA LYS A 50 -5.19 -3.48 8.82
C LYS A 50 -6.21 -4.41 8.19
N GLN A 51 -7.15 -3.91 7.38
CA GLN A 51 -8.08 -4.77 6.65
C GLN A 51 -7.34 -5.68 5.65
N VAL A 52 -6.32 -5.17 4.97
CA VAL A 52 -5.42 -5.99 4.14
C VAL A 52 -4.72 -7.08 4.97
N GLY A 53 -4.21 -6.75 6.15
CA GLY A 53 -3.67 -7.72 7.12
C GLY A 53 -4.67 -8.82 7.50
N MET A 54 -5.93 -8.47 7.72
CA MET A 54 -6.98 -9.46 8.00
C MET A 54 -7.22 -10.40 6.82
N MET A 55 -7.17 -9.88 5.58
CA MET A 55 -7.28 -10.71 4.37
C MET A 55 -6.15 -11.74 4.26
N HIS A 56 -4.92 -11.40 4.71
CA HIS A 56 -3.82 -12.37 4.79
C HIS A 56 -4.15 -13.55 5.70
N VAL A 57 -4.70 -13.27 6.88
CA VAL A 57 -5.07 -14.30 7.87
C VAL A 57 -6.20 -15.17 7.34
N MET A 58 -7.21 -14.57 6.70
CA MET A 58 -8.32 -15.32 6.09
C MET A 58 -7.79 -16.23 4.97
N TYR A 59 -6.95 -15.69 4.09
CA TYR A 59 -6.36 -16.45 2.99
C TYR A 59 -5.50 -17.62 3.48
N ASP A 60 -4.66 -17.42 4.51
CA ASP A 60 -3.87 -18.50 5.12
C ASP A 60 -4.77 -19.58 5.74
N GLY A 61 -5.87 -19.17 6.38
CA GLY A 61 -6.88 -20.08 6.94
C GLY A 61 -7.45 -21.04 5.88
N ASP A 62 -7.78 -20.50 4.70
CA ASP A 62 -8.42 -21.23 3.61
C ASP A 62 -7.42 -22.02 2.75
N ASN A 63 -6.24 -21.45 2.46
CA ASN A 63 -5.28 -21.99 1.49
C ASN A 63 -4.04 -22.63 2.13
N LYS A 64 -3.93 -22.58 3.47
CA LYS A 64 -2.79 -23.09 4.24
C LYS A 64 -1.45 -22.51 3.79
N SER A 65 -1.44 -21.30 3.27
CA SER A 65 -0.24 -20.52 2.94
C SER A 65 -0.66 -19.07 2.70
N LEU A 66 0.25 -18.13 2.87
CA LEU A 66 0.06 -16.75 2.41
C LEU A 66 -0.05 -16.69 0.88
N PRO A 67 -0.68 -15.65 0.32
CA PRO A 67 -0.72 -15.51 -1.13
C PRO A 67 0.68 -15.22 -1.67
N LEU A 68 0.93 -15.65 -2.90
CA LEU A 68 2.11 -15.18 -3.63
C LEU A 68 2.01 -13.67 -3.84
N GLY A 69 3.12 -12.95 -3.61
CA GLY A 69 3.18 -11.53 -3.94
C GLY A 69 2.95 -11.29 -5.43
N SER A 70 3.57 -12.11 -6.27
CA SER A 70 3.38 -12.13 -7.72
C SER A 70 3.55 -13.55 -8.28
N GLU A 71 2.76 -13.90 -9.30
CA GLU A 71 2.89 -15.15 -10.06
C GLU A 71 2.76 -14.86 -11.56
N TYR A 72 3.60 -15.51 -12.37
CA TYR A 72 3.58 -15.39 -13.82
C TYR A 72 3.22 -16.70 -14.51
N ASN A 73 2.08 -16.74 -15.19
CA ASN A 73 1.61 -17.93 -15.87
C ASN A 73 1.88 -17.86 -17.38
N THR A 74 2.81 -18.66 -17.88
CA THR A 74 3.14 -18.73 -19.32
C THR A 74 2.16 -19.57 -20.15
N SER A 75 1.40 -20.46 -19.51
CA SER A 75 0.36 -21.29 -20.14
C SER A 75 -0.98 -20.55 -20.38
N LEU A 76 -1.25 -19.48 -19.63
CA LEU A 76 -2.47 -18.66 -19.74
C LEU A 76 -2.14 -17.27 -20.30
N ASN A 77 -1.66 -17.18 -21.54
CA ASN A 77 -1.39 -15.90 -22.20
C ASN A 77 -0.43 -14.95 -21.44
N LYS A 78 0.56 -15.45 -20.68
CA LYS A 78 1.60 -14.63 -20.03
C LYS A 78 1.05 -13.63 -19.00
N GLN A 79 0.31 -14.12 -18.00
CA GLN A 79 -0.40 -13.28 -17.03
C GLN A 79 0.29 -13.13 -15.70
N TRP A 80 0.13 -11.95 -15.09
CA TRP A 80 0.55 -11.65 -13.72
C TRP A 80 -0.61 -11.65 -12.77
N LYS A 81 -0.54 -12.52 -11.77
CA LYS A 81 -1.50 -12.60 -10.67
C LYS A 81 -0.83 -12.07 -9.41
N SER A 82 -1.19 -10.86 -9.01
CA SER A 82 -0.75 -10.23 -7.77
C SER A 82 -1.63 -10.65 -6.59
N TRP A 83 -1.14 -10.49 -5.36
CA TRP A 83 -1.90 -10.85 -4.13
C TRP A 83 -3.25 -10.12 -4.03
N ASN A 84 -3.31 -8.84 -4.39
CA ASN A 84 -4.52 -8.02 -4.36
C ASN A 84 -5.56 -8.46 -5.40
N TRP A 85 -5.11 -8.91 -6.58
CA TRP A 85 -6.00 -9.54 -7.57
C TRP A 85 -6.60 -10.85 -7.03
N ARG A 86 -5.81 -11.67 -6.32
CA ARG A 86 -6.31 -12.90 -5.68
C ARG A 86 -7.40 -12.60 -4.66
N TYR A 87 -7.20 -11.59 -3.81
CA TYR A 87 -8.21 -11.21 -2.83
C TYR A 87 -9.52 -10.76 -3.45
N TYR A 88 -9.43 -10.03 -4.56
CA TYR A 88 -10.61 -9.61 -5.30
C TYR A 88 -11.34 -10.80 -5.93
N THR A 89 -10.62 -11.62 -6.70
CA THR A 89 -11.20 -12.72 -7.47
C THR A 89 -11.69 -13.88 -6.60
N MET A 90 -11.07 -14.09 -5.44
CA MET A 90 -11.49 -15.11 -4.47
C MET A 90 -12.55 -14.58 -3.48
N GLY A 91 -12.94 -13.31 -3.57
CA GLY A 91 -14.05 -12.74 -2.81
C GLY A 91 -13.73 -12.29 -1.38
N TYR A 92 -12.45 -12.15 -1.01
CA TYR A 92 -12.05 -11.60 0.30
C TYR A 92 -12.36 -10.10 0.41
N THR A 93 -12.34 -9.37 -0.72
CA THR A 93 -12.82 -7.99 -0.82
C THR A 93 -13.31 -7.69 -2.23
N GLN A 94 -14.35 -6.88 -2.37
CA GLN A 94 -14.76 -6.32 -3.67
C GLN A 94 -14.52 -4.80 -3.73
N SER A 95 -13.94 -4.23 -2.67
CA SER A 95 -13.65 -2.79 -2.59
C SER A 95 -12.22 -2.52 -3.04
N TYR A 96 -12.07 -1.70 -4.08
CA TYR A 96 -10.75 -1.24 -4.54
C TYR A 96 -10.15 -0.14 -3.66
N GLY A 97 -11.01 0.67 -3.01
CA GLY A 97 -10.56 1.78 -2.16
C GLY A 97 -9.81 1.35 -0.90
N ILE A 98 -9.81 0.03 -0.60
CA ILE A 98 -8.98 -0.56 0.46
C ILE A 98 -7.50 -0.58 0.10
N TYR A 99 -7.15 -0.44 -1.17
CA TYR A 99 -5.77 -0.42 -1.66
C TYR A 99 -5.25 0.99 -1.93
N ASP A 100 -6.07 2.01 -1.67
CA ASP A 100 -5.78 3.41 -1.91
C ASP A 100 -5.43 4.13 -0.60
N CYS A 101 -4.40 4.97 -0.68
CA CYS A 101 -3.97 5.80 0.44
C CYS A 101 -4.52 7.22 0.27
N PRO A 102 -5.44 7.68 1.14
CA PRO A 102 -6.14 8.95 0.98
C PRO A 102 -5.27 10.20 1.16
N SER A 103 -4.00 10.03 1.56
CA SER A 103 -3.03 11.14 1.58
C SER A 103 -2.41 11.42 0.21
N ILE A 104 -2.69 10.59 -0.80
CA ILE A 104 -2.22 10.75 -2.16
C ILE A 104 -3.42 11.18 -3.02
N ASP A 105 -3.33 12.36 -3.62
CA ASP A 105 -4.38 12.85 -4.52
C ASP A 105 -4.14 12.28 -5.93
N ASN A 106 -4.53 11.02 -6.16
CA ASN A 106 -4.19 10.32 -7.39
C ASN A 106 -5.35 9.51 -7.98
N ALA A 107 -6.46 10.20 -8.27
CA ALA A 107 -7.64 9.64 -8.93
C ALA A 107 -7.30 8.82 -10.18
N THR A 108 -6.22 9.16 -10.90
CA THR A 108 -5.83 8.49 -12.15
C THR A 108 -5.38 7.03 -11.96
N GLY A 109 -4.80 6.65 -10.81
CA GLY A 109 -4.36 5.27 -10.55
C GLY A 109 -5.50 4.36 -10.18
N MET A 110 -6.34 4.84 -9.27
CA MET A 110 -7.57 4.17 -8.92
C MET A 110 -8.55 4.14 -10.10
N GLN A 111 -8.61 5.17 -10.95
CA GLN A 111 -9.38 5.13 -12.21
C GLN A 111 -8.84 4.11 -13.20
N GLN A 112 -7.52 3.90 -13.27
CA GLN A 112 -6.96 2.82 -14.07
C GLN A 112 -7.29 1.44 -13.48
N LEU A 113 -7.41 1.31 -12.16
CA LEU A 113 -7.99 0.14 -11.49
C LEU A 113 -9.53 0.05 -11.62
N LEU A 114 -10.27 1.13 -11.79
CA LEU A 114 -11.74 1.07 -11.78
C LEU A 114 -12.34 1.04 -13.19
N GLY A 115 -11.64 1.56 -14.19
CA GLY A 115 -12.18 1.86 -15.52
C GLY A 115 -12.26 0.69 -16.50
N ASP A 116 -12.16 -0.57 -16.06
CA ASP A 116 -12.17 -1.72 -16.98
C ASP A 116 -12.94 -2.91 -16.40
N THR A 117 -14.26 -2.75 -16.28
CA THR A 117 -15.16 -3.71 -15.62
C THR A 117 -15.23 -5.10 -16.28
N ASP A 118 -14.77 -5.25 -17.53
CA ASP A 118 -14.85 -6.50 -18.29
C ASP A 118 -13.51 -7.28 -18.37
N ALA A 119 -12.37 -6.60 -18.15
CA ALA A 119 -11.04 -7.22 -18.18
C ALA A 119 -10.65 -7.92 -16.86
N TYR A 120 -11.44 -7.76 -15.79
CA TYR A 120 -11.18 -8.36 -14.48
C TYR A 120 -11.40 -9.88 -14.43
N ALA A 121 -12.26 -10.40 -15.31
CA ALA A 121 -12.56 -11.83 -15.44
C ALA A 121 -11.89 -12.46 -16.68
N SER A 122 -11.32 -11.66 -17.59
CA SER A 122 -10.72 -12.21 -18.80
C SER A 122 -9.27 -12.61 -18.55
N GLU A 123 -9.02 -13.91 -18.71
CA GLU A 123 -7.67 -14.47 -18.83
C GLU A 123 -7.02 -14.08 -20.18
N SER A 124 -7.15 -12.83 -20.61
CA SER A 124 -6.61 -12.36 -21.88
C SER A 124 -6.21 -10.90 -21.80
N GLY A 125 -4.91 -10.62 -21.66
CA GLY A 125 -4.34 -9.28 -21.67
C GLY A 125 -3.07 -9.16 -20.81
N SER A 126 -2.23 -8.16 -21.10
CA SER A 126 -1.05 -7.83 -20.29
C SER A 126 -1.49 -7.21 -18.95
N GLN A 127 -1.87 -8.07 -18.00
CA GLN A 127 -2.36 -7.70 -16.65
C GLN A 127 -1.31 -6.98 -15.79
N TRP A 128 -0.04 -6.93 -16.26
CA TRP A 128 1.08 -6.24 -15.63
C TRP A 128 0.69 -4.85 -15.11
N SER A 129 -0.02 -4.02 -15.88
CA SER A 129 -0.03 -2.58 -15.62
C SER A 129 -0.98 -2.11 -14.51
N ARG A 130 -2.12 -2.77 -14.28
CA ARG A 130 -3.22 -2.17 -13.49
C ARG A 130 -3.16 -2.46 -12.00
N TRP A 131 -2.93 -3.71 -11.63
CA TRP A 131 -2.80 -4.12 -10.21
C TRP A 131 -1.50 -3.62 -9.55
N MET A 132 -0.63 -2.98 -10.34
CA MET A 132 0.47 -2.16 -9.87
C MET A 132 0.04 -0.82 -9.27
N TYR A 133 -1.16 -0.31 -9.57
CA TYR A 133 -1.62 1.00 -9.07
C TYR A 133 -2.29 0.92 -7.69
N VAL A 134 -1.64 0.21 -6.78
CA VAL A 134 -2.05 0.15 -5.37
C VAL A 134 -1.00 0.84 -4.50
N GLU A 135 -1.43 1.40 -3.38
CA GLU A 135 -0.52 2.15 -2.50
C GLU A 135 0.14 1.26 -1.45
N TYR A 136 -0.30 0.00 -1.35
CA TYR A 136 0.18 -1.00 -0.40
C TYR A 136 0.79 -2.19 -1.12
N GLY A 137 1.88 -2.73 -0.56
CA GLY A 137 2.61 -3.82 -1.16
C GLY A 137 3.10 -4.82 -0.13
N VAL A 138 3.22 -6.07 -0.56
CA VAL A 138 3.69 -7.18 0.28
C VAL A 138 5.19 -7.35 0.16
N ALA A 139 5.84 -7.74 1.26
CA ALA A 139 7.27 -7.99 1.29
C ALA A 139 7.58 -9.36 0.63
N VAL A 140 7.91 -9.35 -0.67
CA VAL A 140 7.99 -10.58 -1.49
C VAL A 140 9.19 -11.47 -1.22
N ASN A 141 10.27 -10.90 -0.70
CA ASN A 141 11.45 -11.64 -0.25
C ASN A 141 11.32 -12.10 1.22
N ASN A 142 10.19 -11.77 1.86
CA ASN A 142 9.80 -12.22 3.18
C ASN A 142 8.78 -13.37 3.04
N ILE A 143 7.78 -13.44 3.91
CA ILE A 143 6.80 -14.54 4.01
C ILE A 143 5.85 -14.74 2.81
N PHE A 144 5.83 -13.84 1.82
CA PHE A 144 4.90 -13.93 0.66
C PHE A 144 5.43 -14.79 -0.48
N GLY A 145 6.73 -15.05 -0.51
CA GLY A 145 7.38 -15.67 -1.65
C GLY A 145 7.21 -14.87 -2.95
N SER A 146 7.89 -15.35 -3.99
CA SER A 146 7.77 -14.79 -5.33
C SER A 146 7.98 -15.88 -6.39
N TYR A 147 7.34 -15.68 -7.55
CA TYR A 147 7.73 -16.30 -8.81
C TYR A 147 7.55 -17.83 -8.93
N ARG A 148 6.44 -18.24 -9.56
CA ARG A 148 6.32 -19.54 -10.25
C ARG A 148 6.24 -19.27 -11.75
N TYR A 149 7.17 -19.83 -12.54
CA TYR A 149 7.10 -19.89 -14.00
C TYR A 149 6.48 -21.24 -14.39
N SER A 150 5.21 -21.25 -14.80
CA SER A 150 4.51 -22.50 -15.18
C SER A 150 4.75 -22.86 -16.65
N THR A 151 5.92 -23.43 -17.00
CA THR A 151 6.20 -23.89 -18.37
C THR A 151 5.51 -25.23 -18.68
N THR A 152 4.22 -25.20 -18.99
CA THR A 152 3.64 -26.31 -19.75
C THR A 152 3.82 -25.98 -21.23
N GLY A 153 5.02 -26.24 -21.77
CA GLY A 153 5.32 -26.12 -23.19
C GLY A 153 6.69 -25.51 -23.53
N GLY A 154 7.72 -26.37 -23.55
CA GLY A 154 8.88 -26.24 -24.45
C GLY A 154 9.90 -25.12 -24.20
N GLY A 155 11.07 -25.50 -23.69
CA GLY A 155 12.35 -24.93 -24.14
C GLY A 155 12.78 -23.60 -23.52
N GLY A 156 12.88 -23.55 -22.19
CA GLY A 156 13.61 -22.50 -21.48
C GLY A 156 13.69 -22.92 -20.02
N SER A 157 14.91 -23.10 -19.51
CA SER A 157 15.23 -23.61 -18.18
C SER A 157 14.28 -23.05 -17.11
N SER A 158 13.37 -23.90 -16.66
CA SER A 158 12.68 -23.74 -15.38
C SER A 158 13.75 -23.54 -14.31
N ALA A 159 13.81 -22.37 -13.69
CA ALA A 159 14.19 -22.32 -12.30
C ALA A 159 12.90 -22.66 -11.52
N PRO A 160 12.64 -23.94 -11.17
CA PRO A 160 11.74 -24.20 -10.05
C PRO A 160 12.29 -23.39 -8.86
N TYR A 161 11.40 -22.86 -8.02
CA TYR A 161 11.72 -22.17 -6.77
C TYR A 161 13.21 -22.25 -6.46
N THR A 162 14.01 -21.22 -6.81
CA THR A 162 15.31 -21.17 -6.15
C THR A 162 14.95 -21.17 -4.68
N SER A 163 15.53 -22.10 -3.93
CA SER A 163 15.31 -22.52 -2.54
C SER A 163 14.96 -21.44 -1.48
N SER A 164 14.05 -20.51 -1.75
CA SER A 164 13.93 -19.22 -1.08
C SER A 164 12.62 -18.46 -1.38
N SER A 165 11.65 -19.01 -2.12
CA SER A 165 10.48 -18.24 -2.61
C SER A 165 9.10 -18.89 -2.43
N HIS A 166 8.94 -19.85 -1.51
CA HIS A 166 7.62 -20.39 -1.13
C HIS A 166 6.91 -19.45 -0.15
N PRO A 167 5.61 -19.14 -0.30
CA PRO A 167 4.88 -18.41 0.71
C PRO A 167 4.84 -19.21 2.00
N ALA A 168 5.10 -18.56 3.12
CA ALA A 168 5.04 -19.17 4.44
C ALA A 168 3.58 -19.40 4.86
N ARG A 169 3.37 -20.31 5.80
CA ARG A 169 2.11 -20.41 6.55
C ARG A 169 2.24 -19.60 7.82
N LEU A 170 1.20 -18.89 8.22
CA LEU A 170 1.27 -18.05 9.42
C LEU A 170 1.53 -18.88 10.69
N ALA A 171 1.02 -20.12 10.73
CA ALA A 171 1.21 -21.05 11.83
C ALA A 171 2.69 -21.46 12.06
N ASP A 172 3.52 -21.35 11.01
CA ASP A 172 4.91 -21.78 11.06
C ASP A 172 5.87 -20.62 11.41
N LEU A 173 5.32 -19.41 11.61
CA LEU A 173 6.09 -18.21 11.90
C LEU A 173 6.40 -18.07 13.40
N ASN A 174 7.69 -18.15 13.73
CA ASN A 174 8.17 -17.71 15.04
C ASN A 174 8.18 -16.17 15.10
N ASN A 175 7.59 -15.58 16.15
CA ASN A 175 7.52 -14.13 16.35
C ASN A 175 6.85 -13.34 15.22
N ALA A 176 5.65 -13.76 14.77
CA ALA A 176 4.87 -13.10 13.72
C ALA A 176 4.70 -11.57 13.92
N SER A 177 4.69 -11.09 15.17
CA SER A 177 4.60 -9.66 15.52
C SER A 177 5.86 -8.85 15.20
N LYS A 178 6.95 -9.48 14.75
CA LYS A 178 8.22 -8.82 14.39
C LYS A 178 8.53 -8.95 12.90
N ILE A 179 7.63 -9.56 12.14
CA ILE A 179 7.81 -9.86 10.72
C ILE A 179 6.88 -8.96 9.92
N TYR A 180 7.42 -8.19 8.98
CA TYR A 180 6.60 -7.36 8.11
C TYR A 180 5.91 -8.21 7.06
N SER A 181 4.61 -7.99 6.90
CA SER A 181 3.80 -8.62 5.87
C SER A 181 3.55 -7.67 4.71
N THR A 182 3.03 -6.49 5.02
CA THR A 182 2.56 -5.51 4.04
C THR A 182 2.87 -4.11 4.55
N MET A 183 3.15 -3.18 3.66
CA MET A 183 3.43 -1.80 4.04
C MET A 183 2.99 -0.80 2.98
N ASP A 184 2.95 0.47 3.38
CA ASP A 184 2.89 1.59 2.43
C ASP A 184 4.05 1.49 1.45
N THR A 185 3.79 1.80 0.19
CA THR A 185 4.80 1.75 -0.87
C THR A 185 4.90 3.10 -1.54
N THR A 186 5.99 3.36 -2.24
CA THR A 186 6.11 4.44 -3.23
C THR A 186 6.96 3.96 -4.39
N ALA A 187 6.52 4.17 -5.63
CA ALA A 187 7.37 3.88 -6.79
C ALA A 187 8.54 4.86 -6.87
N PHE A 188 9.68 4.34 -7.31
CA PHE A 188 10.91 5.12 -7.45
C PHE A 188 10.97 5.94 -8.76
N ASN A 189 10.09 5.69 -9.72
CA ASN A 189 10.06 6.42 -10.99
C ASN A 189 9.17 7.66 -10.93
N ALA A 190 9.75 8.84 -11.15
CA ALA A 190 9.06 10.14 -11.21
C ALA A 190 7.91 10.20 -12.22
N SER A 191 7.92 9.36 -13.26
CA SER A 191 6.84 9.28 -14.27
C SER A 191 5.61 8.51 -13.80
N THR A 192 5.69 7.76 -12.70
CA THR A 192 4.59 6.98 -12.12
C THR A 192 4.51 7.25 -10.61
N PRO A 193 3.83 8.33 -10.18
CA PRO A 193 3.81 8.78 -8.77
C PRO A 193 2.92 7.90 -7.85
N ARG A 194 2.84 6.59 -8.10
CA ARG A 194 1.92 5.65 -7.44
C ARG A 194 2.70 4.54 -6.73
N GLY A 195 2.05 3.82 -5.82
CA GLY A 195 2.64 2.66 -5.15
C GLY A 195 2.81 1.42 -6.05
N ASN A 196 3.18 0.28 -5.46
CA ASN A 196 3.27 -1.01 -6.13
C ASN A 196 2.78 -2.12 -5.20
N TYR A 197 2.28 -3.22 -5.79
CA TYR A 197 1.79 -4.38 -5.06
C TYR A 197 2.90 -5.19 -4.38
N THR A 198 4.18 -4.98 -4.73
CA THR A 198 5.30 -5.64 -4.05
C THR A 198 6.27 -4.63 -3.48
N VAL A 199 6.90 -4.97 -2.36
CA VAL A 199 8.05 -4.25 -1.81
C VAL A 199 9.24 -5.17 -1.76
N THR A 200 10.36 -4.69 -2.27
CA THR A 200 11.66 -5.34 -2.11
C THR A 200 12.31 -4.85 -0.82
N ASP A 201 12.86 -5.77 -0.04
CA ASP A 201 13.63 -5.52 1.18
C ASP A 201 15.15 -5.42 0.93
N TRP A 202 15.55 -5.40 -0.34
CA TRP A 202 16.95 -5.40 -0.79
C TRP A 202 17.58 -4.00 -0.74
N ARG A 203 18.84 -3.92 -0.25
CA ARG A 203 19.66 -2.68 -0.12
C ARG A 203 20.55 -2.37 -1.34
N ALA A 204 20.16 -2.68 -2.58
CA ALA A 204 20.81 -1.96 -3.68
C ALA A 204 20.31 -0.53 -3.64
N ALA A 205 21.25 0.43 -3.60
CA ALA A 205 20.92 1.80 -3.94
C ALA A 205 20.08 1.76 -5.24
N PRO A 206 18.91 2.42 -5.27
CA PRO A 206 17.89 2.21 -6.28
C PRO A 206 18.50 2.32 -7.68
N THR A 207 18.74 1.17 -8.32
CA THR A 207 19.52 1.11 -9.57
C THR A 207 18.58 1.34 -10.75
N ALA A 208 18.19 2.60 -10.94
CA ALA A 208 17.60 3.18 -12.15
C ALA A 208 16.33 2.53 -12.75
N ASN A 209 15.85 1.37 -12.33
CA ASN A 209 14.70 0.70 -12.95
C ASN A 209 13.86 -0.09 -11.93
N GLY A 210 12.79 0.51 -11.44
CA GLY A 210 11.63 -0.23 -10.91
C GLY A 210 11.73 -0.81 -9.48
N GLU A 211 12.78 -0.53 -8.72
CA GLU A 211 12.87 -0.93 -7.30
C GLU A 211 11.89 -0.10 -6.45
N ILE A 212 11.16 -0.75 -5.55
CA ILE A 212 10.05 -0.16 -4.78
C ILE A 212 10.46 -0.04 -3.32
N ILE A 213 10.35 1.17 -2.78
CA ILE A 213 10.71 1.46 -1.39
C ILE A 213 9.45 1.64 -0.53
N PRO A 214 9.56 1.47 0.79
CA PRO A 214 8.49 1.81 1.71
C PRO A 214 8.06 3.27 1.55
N GLY A 215 6.75 3.51 1.53
CA GLY A 215 6.17 4.84 1.34
C GLY A 215 6.07 5.61 2.66
N ALA A 216 7.06 6.44 2.99
CA ALA A 216 7.04 7.26 4.20
C ALA A 216 6.13 8.50 4.09
N ARG A 217 4.82 8.27 3.93
CA ARG A 217 3.83 9.29 3.51
C ARG A 217 3.07 9.94 4.67
N HIS A 218 3.26 9.48 5.91
CA HIS A 218 2.51 9.93 7.08
C HIS A 218 3.41 10.62 8.11
N ALA A 219 3.81 11.87 7.84
CA ALA A 219 4.75 12.63 8.69
C ALA A 219 6.07 11.87 8.93
N SER A 220 6.70 11.45 7.82
CA SER A 220 7.92 10.64 7.81
C SER A 220 7.76 9.29 8.52
N ALA A 221 6.57 8.70 8.41
CA ALA A 221 6.30 7.35 8.87
C ALA A 221 5.71 6.48 7.76
N VAL A 222 6.03 5.20 7.83
CA VAL A 222 5.53 4.12 6.98
C VAL A 222 4.54 3.32 7.79
N ASN A 223 3.31 3.15 7.30
CA ASN A 223 2.40 2.18 7.90
C ASN A 223 2.79 0.78 7.48
N VAL A 224 2.80 -0.12 8.46
CA VAL A 224 3.21 -1.51 8.28
C VAL A 224 2.22 -2.41 8.97
N VAL A 225 1.88 -3.50 8.29
CA VAL A 225 1.16 -4.65 8.80
C VAL A 225 2.17 -5.75 9.03
N TRP A 226 2.08 -6.36 10.21
CA TRP A 226 2.92 -7.46 10.63
C TRP A 226 2.24 -8.80 10.32
N ALA A 227 2.99 -9.89 10.37
CA ALA A 227 2.50 -11.20 9.96
C ALA A 227 1.33 -11.71 10.81
N ASP A 228 1.21 -11.27 12.06
CA ASP A 228 0.04 -11.53 12.93
C ASP A 228 -1.18 -10.62 12.63
N SER A 229 -1.13 -9.86 11.53
CA SER A 229 -2.07 -8.84 11.07
C SER A 229 -2.09 -7.52 11.84
N HIS A 230 -1.39 -7.34 12.97
CA HIS A 230 -1.42 -6.02 13.64
C HIS A 230 -0.82 -4.95 12.72
N ALA A 231 -1.27 -3.71 12.87
CA ALA A 231 -0.82 -2.60 12.03
C ALA A 231 -0.22 -1.50 12.92
N SER A 232 0.88 -0.90 12.49
CA SER A 232 1.57 0.16 13.21
C SER A 232 2.19 1.16 12.24
N SER A 233 2.42 2.39 12.69
CA SER A 233 3.17 3.39 11.94
C SER A 233 4.61 3.46 12.44
N GLN A 234 5.57 3.23 11.54
CA GLN A 234 7.00 3.20 11.84
C GLN A 234 7.63 4.50 11.34
N LYS A 235 8.14 5.32 12.27
CA LYS A 235 8.89 6.53 11.90
C LYS A 235 10.21 6.16 11.25
N VAL A 236 10.55 6.87 10.19
CA VAL A 236 11.82 6.74 9.48
C VAL A 236 12.59 8.06 9.58
N GLY A 237 13.89 7.96 9.79
CA GLY A 237 14.77 9.14 9.82
C GLY A 237 15.08 9.71 8.43
N ASP A 238 14.90 8.92 7.36
CA ASP A 238 15.06 9.32 5.97
C ASP A 238 13.93 8.70 5.13
N VAL A 239 13.14 9.57 4.48
CA VAL A 239 12.01 9.16 3.64
C VAL A 239 12.45 8.61 2.28
N THR A 240 13.67 8.92 1.85
CA THR A 240 14.27 8.42 0.62
C THR A 240 14.96 7.07 0.82
N ASP A 241 15.34 6.77 2.07
CA ASP A 241 15.88 5.47 2.50
C ASP A 241 15.25 4.99 3.84
N PRO A 242 13.99 4.52 3.80
CA PRO A 242 13.24 4.08 4.98
C PRO A 242 13.91 2.93 5.77
N TYR A 243 14.69 2.09 5.08
CA TYR A 243 15.33 0.91 5.68
C TYR A 243 16.62 1.24 6.43
N ASN A 244 17.25 2.37 6.15
CA ASN A 244 18.50 2.77 6.79
C ASN A 244 18.29 3.57 8.08
N THR A 245 17.04 3.96 8.36
CA THR A 245 16.74 4.96 9.39
C THR A 245 15.64 4.56 10.38
N GLY A 246 15.29 3.27 10.48
CA GLY A 246 14.44 2.78 11.58
C GLY A 246 13.68 1.49 11.33
N MET A 247 13.49 1.05 10.08
CA MET A 247 12.79 -0.20 9.77
C MET A 247 13.77 -1.38 9.67
N SER A 248 13.99 -2.13 10.75
CA SER A 248 14.87 -3.31 10.72
C SER A 248 14.19 -4.47 9.99
N SER A 249 14.74 -4.97 8.88
CA SER A 249 14.30 -6.22 8.26
C SER A 249 14.72 -7.40 9.14
N ASN A 250 13.75 -8.03 9.81
CA ASN A 250 14.02 -9.25 10.56
C ASN A 250 14.02 -10.45 9.60
N ALA A 251 15.06 -11.26 9.69
CA ALA A 251 15.13 -12.58 9.08
C ALA A 251 14.00 -13.46 9.58
N VAL A 252 13.49 -14.33 8.71
CA VAL A 252 12.50 -15.34 9.09
C VAL A 252 12.96 -16.68 8.51
N THR A 253 12.97 -17.74 9.30
CA THR A 253 13.17 -19.10 8.77
C THR A 253 11.86 -19.86 8.95
N VAL A 254 11.33 -20.47 7.88
CA VAL A 254 10.10 -21.27 7.90
C VAL A 254 10.36 -22.58 7.16
N ASP A 255 10.09 -23.72 7.78
CA ASP A 255 10.27 -25.06 7.19
C ASP A 255 11.65 -25.31 6.55
N GLY A 256 12.72 -24.80 7.17
CA GLY A 256 14.09 -24.94 6.66
C GLY A 256 14.46 -23.97 5.52
N TRP A 257 13.52 -23.12 5.09
CA TRP A 257 13.76 -22.03 4.15
C TRP A 257 14.12 -20.75 4.90
N ASN A 258 15.20 -20.10 4.48
CA ASN A 258 15.58 -18.78 4.99
C ASN A 258 14.95 -17.68 4.14
N TYR A 259 14.07 -16.90 4.75
CA TYR A 259 13.61 -15.61 4.29
C TYR A 259 14.51 -14.56 4.96
N TRP A 260 15.18 -13.76 4.14
CA TRP A 260 16.52 -13.25 4.45
C TRP A 260 16.67 -12.36 5.72
N ASN A 261 17.69 -12.68 6.53
CA ASN A 261 18.66 -11.71 7.08
C ASN A 261 19.80 -11.62 6.07
N ARG A 262 20.37 -10.45 5.80
CA ARG A 262 21.70 -10.37 5.16
C ARG A 262 22.69 -9.56 5.98
N TYR A 263 22.80 -9.90 7.27
CA TYR A 263 23.98 -9.57 8.07
C TYR A 263 24.43 -10.80 8.88
N ASN A 264 25.30 -11.59 8.26
CA ASN A 264 26.45 -12.22 8.90
C ASN A 264 27.69 -11.60 8.28
#